data_AF-A0A944BTI4-F1
#
_entry.id   AF-A0A944BTI4-F1
#
_cell.length_a   1.000
_cell.length_b   1.000
_cell.length_c   1.000
_cell.angle_alpha   90.00
_cell.angle_beta   90.00
_cell.angle_gamma   90.00
#
_symmetry.space_group_name_H-M   'P 1'
#
loop_
_entity.id
_entity.type
_entity.pdbx_description
1 polymer ?
#
loop_
_entity_poly.entity_id
_entity_poly.type
_entity_poly.pdbx_seq_one_letter_code
_entity_poly.pdbx_strand_id
1 'polypeptide(L)'
;MLPFLFPSGKGVSGTITGIIIKSKENYFLLFSSKGTFYVYQKNHNLPFLSLVKMEGKSSSLSFSHYESGFDFSSYLKSFGVNYQFTGKVEVIFKSFFGKEKLKEYVFSYLDDKTRTLISSLLFSDSLYDLEEQSELSSLNLINIFSLSSFHLQFFLHFLRENMEKKYKKFTPYFEGGF
;
A
#
# COMPACT_ATOMS: atom_id res chain seq x y z
N MET A 1 1.15 8.35 -8.24
CA MET A 1 1.55 7.31 -7.26
C MET A 1 3.03 7.05 -7.46
N LEU A 2 3.87 7.16 -6.42
CA LEU A 2 5.35 7.25 -6.54
C LEU A 2 5.99 5.89 -6.89
N PRO A 3 6.46 5.66 -8.14
CA PRO A 3 7.18 4.44 -8.53
C PRO A 3 8.55 4.32 -7.86
N PHE A 4 9.01 5.37 -7.17
CA PHE A 4 10.33 5.50 -6.55
C PHE A 4 10.53 4.67 -5.27
N LEU A 5 9.45 4.29 -4.57
CA LEU A 5 9.56 3.61 -3.26
C LEU A 5 9.70 2.08 -3.35
N PHE A 6 9.53 1.50 -4.54
CA PHE A 6 9.47 0.05 -4.71
C PHE A 6 10.54 -0.40 -5.73
N PRO A 7 11.72 -0.87 -5.28
CA PRO A 7 12.72 -1.36 -6.18
C PRO A 7 12.16 -2.57 -6.93
N SER A 8 12.38 -2.57 -8.25
CA SER A 8 11.99 -3.68 -9.12
C SER A 8 12.63 -4.97 -8.61
N GLY A 9 11.81 -6.02 -8.45
CA GLY A 9 12.28 -7.35 -8.07
C GLY A 9 13.40 -7.83 -8.99
N LYS A 10 14.31 -8.66 -8.47
CA LYS A 10 15.29 -9.43 -9.27
C LYS A 10 14.93 -10.91 -9.21
N GLY A 11 15.53 -11.71 -10.10
CA GLY A 11 15.51 -13.17 -9.97
C GLY A 11 16.12 -13.62 -8.64
N VAL A 12 15.33 -14.26 -7.78
CA VAL A 12 15.73 -14.77 -6.46
C VAL A 12 15.28 -16.23 -6.32
N SER A 13 16.15 -17.07 -5.77
CA SER A 13 15.84 -18.42 -5.29
C SER A 13 16.28 -18.52 -3.83
N GLY A 14 15.45 -19.11 -2.98
CA GLY A 14 15.69 -19.25 -1.54
C GLY A 14 14.63 -18.56 -0.68
N THR A 15 15.07 -18.01 0.45
CA THR A 15 14.17 -17.43 1.45
C THR A 15 14.12 -15.91 1.33
N ILE A 16 12.92 -15.34 1.30
CA ILE A 16 12.66 -13.91 1.37
C ILE A 16 11.75 -13.58 2.54
N THR A 17 11.95 -12.43 3.17
CA THR A 17 11.06 -11.90 4.20
C THR A 17 10.58 -10.53 3.76
N GLY A 18 9.29 -10.28 3.90
CA GLY A 18 8.70 -9.04 3.41
C GLY A 18 7.35 -8.74 4.05
N ILE A 19 6.89 -7.52 3.80
CA ILE A 19 5.62 -7.00 4.28
C ILE A 19 4.61 -7.02 3.14
N ILE A 20 3.37 -7.42 3.44
CA ILE A 20 2.27 -7.37 2.49
C ILE A 20 1.84 -5.92 2.29
N ILE A 21 2.07 -5.38 1.09
CA ILE A 21 1.68 -3.99 0.73
C ILE A 21 0.35 -3.92 -0.02
N LYS A 22 -0.16 -5.07 -0.49
CA LYS A 22 -1.50 -5.19 -1.06
C LYS A 22 -2.00 -6.61 -0.88
N SER A 23 -3.25 -6.76 -0.49
CA SER A 23 -3.89 -8.06 -0.29
C SER A 23 -5.22 -8.11 -1.04
N LYS A 24 -5.45 -9.20 -1.77
CA LYS A 24 -6.66 -9.54 -2.52
C LYS A 24 -6.93 -11.02 -2.33
N GLU A 25 -8.15 -11.47 -2.59
CA GLU A 25 -8.58 -12.85 -2.29
C GLU A 25 -7.62 -13.95 -2.77
N ASN A 26 -7.05 -13.78 -3.98
CA ASN A 26 -6.21 -14.79 -4.62
C ASN A 26 -4.74 -14.39 -4.78
N TYR A 27 -4.36 -13.20 -4.31
CA TYR A 27 -2.97 -12.75 -4.41
C TYR A 27 -2.64 -11.65 -3.42
N PHE A 28 -1.36 -11.56 -3.09
CA PHE A 28 -0.81 -10.43 -2.39
C PHE A 28 0.45 -9.91 -3.06
N LEU A 29 0.77 -8.65 -2.79
CA LEU A 29 2.03 -8.02 -3.20
C LEU A 29 2.95 -7.97 -1.98
N LEU A 30 4.12 -8.59 -2.13
CA LEU A 30 5.12 -8.69 -1.08
C LEU A 30 6.26 -7.71 -1.34
N PHE A 31 6.44 -6.75 -0.43
CA PHE A 31 7.59 -5.86 -0.43
C PHE A 31 8.72 -6.42 0.43
N SER A 32 9.90 -6.61 -0.15
CA SER A 32 11.07 -7.14 0.53
C SER A 32 12.33 -6.35 0.18
N SER A 33 13.45 -6.67 0.85
CA SER A 33 14.77 -6.11 0.50
C SER A 33 15.23 -6.48 -0.93
N LYS A 34 14.62 -7.48 -1.56
CA LYS A 34 14.92 -7.93 -2.94
C LYS A 34 13.97 -7.34 -3.99
N GLY A 35 13.08 -6.45 -3.56
CA GLY A 35 12.07 -5.81 -4.39
C GLY A 35 10.66 -6.27 -4.10
N THR A 36 9.72 -5.85 -4.95
CA THR A 36 8.30 -6.16 -4.84
C THR A 36 7.92 -7.33 -5.73
N PHE A 37 7.23 -8.32 -5.14
CA PHE A 37 6.84 -9.56 -5.82
C PHE A 37 5.32 -9.73 -5.82
N TYR A 38 4.81 -10.28 -6.92
CA TYR A 38 3.47 -10.84 -6.99
C TYR A 38 3.47 -12.24 -6.39
N VAL A 39 2.55 -12.54 -5.50
CA VAL A 39 2.39 -13.88 -4.93
C VAL A 39 0.96 -14.34 -5.12
N TYR A 40 0.79 -15.35 -5.96
CA TYR A 40 -0.50 -16.03 -6.11
C TYR A 40 -0.70 -17.02 -4.97
N GLN A 41 -1.77 -16.85 -4.22
CA GLN A 41 -2.21 -17.81 -3.20
C GLN A 41 -3.73 -17.79 -3.15
N LYS A 42 -4.35 -18.88 -3.57
CA LYS A 42 -5.81 -18.98 -3.64
C LYS A 42 -6.43 -18.89 -2.24
N ASN A 43 -7.47 -18.07 -2.09
CA ASN A 43 -8.27 -17.90 -0.87
C ASN A 43 -7.43 -17.67 0.41
N HIS A 44 -6.40 -16.83 0.32
CA HIS A 44 -5.56 -16.53 1.48
C HIS A 44 -6.21 -15.48 2.39
N ASN A 45 -5.99 -15.58 3.70
CA ASN A 45 -6.47 -14.61 4.69
C ASN A 45 -5.32 -13.83 5.34
N LEU A 46 -4.42 -13.31 4.48
CA LEU A 46 -3.27 -12.52 4.93
C LEU A 46 -3.57 -11.03 4.78
N PRO A 47 -3.72 -10.28 5.88
CA PRO A 47 -4.07 -8.87 5.83
C PRO A 47 -2.89 -7.99 5.38
N PHE A 48 -3.23 -6.80 4.89
CA PHE A 48 -2.29 -5.73 4.63
C PHE A 48 -1.41 -5.44 5.86
N LEU A 49 -0.13 -5.15 5.64
CA LEU A 49 0.94 -4.96 6.64
C LEU A 49 1.32 -6.21 7.45
N SER A 50 0.87 -7.39 7.07
CA SER A 50 1.41 -8.63 7.67
C SER A 50 2.86 -8.85 7.23
N LEU A 51 3.67 -9.37 8.13
CA LEU A 51 5.04 -9.80 7.85
C LEU A 51 5.03 -11.30 7.55
N VAL A 52 5.55 -11.67 6.39
CA VAL A 52 5.64 -13.07 5.97
C VAL A 52 7.05 -13.40 5.53
N LYS A 53 7.42 -14.66 5.72
CA LYS A 53 8.61 -15.27 5.18
C LYS A 53 8.17 -16.26 4.11
N MET A 54 8.84 -16.26 2.97
CA MET A 54 8.58 -17.15 1.88
C MET A 54 9.83 -17.89 1.48
N GLU A 55 9.70 -19.19 1.21
CA GLU A 55 10.78 -20.04 0.71
C GLU A 55 10.37 -20.59 -0.65
N GLY A 56 11.15 -20.27 -1.69
CA GLY A 56 10.80 -20.63 -3.05
C GLY A 56 11.67 -19.94 -4.11
N LYS A 57 11.08 -19.67 -5.26
CA LYS A 57 11.77 -19.05 -6.39
C LYS A 57 10.91 -18.00 -7.08
N SER A 58 11.55 -16.99 -7.64
CA SER A 58 10.90 -16.00 -8.47
C SER A 58 10.98 -16.34 -9.96
N SER A 59 9.95 -16.00 -10.71
CA SER A 59 9.91 -16.06 -12.17
C SER A 59 9.36 -14.76 -12.73
N SER A 60 9.64 -14.47 -14.00
CA SER A 60 9.00 -13.34 -14.69
C SER A 60 7.48 -13.49 -14.69
N LEU A 61 6.76 -12.37 -14.66
CA LEU A 61 5.30 -12.38 -14.77
C LEU A 61 4.87 -12.93 -16.13
N SER A 62 3.93 -13.88 -16.11
CA SER A 62 3.30 -14.45 -17.30
C SER A 62 1.81 -14.58 -17.04
N PHE A 63 1.01 -13.71 -17.66
CA PHE A 63 -0.45 -13.77 -17.61
C PHE A 63 -0.98 -13.94 -19.02
N SER A 64 -1.95 -14.85 -19.19
CA SER A 64 -2.74 -14.94 -20.42
C SER A 64 -3.58 -13.66 -20.53
N HIS A 65 -3.31 -12.86 -21.55
CA HIS A 65 -4.10 -11.67 -21.85
C HIS A 65 -5.51 -12.12 -22.26
N TYR A 66 -6.51 -11.81 -21.43
CA TYR A 66 -7.93 -11.94 -21.80
C TYR A 66 -8.48 -10.54 -22.08
N GLU A 67 -9.47 -10.50 -22.99
CA GLU A 67 -9.98 -9.36 -23.74
C GLU A 67 -10.18 -8.00 -23.04
N SER A 68 -10.34 -6.99 -23.91
CA SER A 68 -10.15 -5.55 -23.75
C SER A 68 -10.73 -4.91 -22.49
N GLY A 69 -9.84 -4.32 -21.69
CA GLY A 69 -10.18 -3.29 -20.71
C GLY A 69 -9.16 -3.20 -19.58
N PHE A 70 -8.63 -4.36 -19.14
CA PHE A 70 -7.74 -4.41 -17.99
C PHE A 70 -6.48 -5.25 -18.26
N ASP A 71 -5.33 -4.57 -18.35
CA ASP A 71 -4.03 -5.23 -18.39
C ASP A 71 -3.47 -5.40 -16.98
N PHE A 72 -3.60 -6.63 -16.44
CA PHE A 72 -3.10 -6.96 -15.11
C PHE A 72 -1.57 -6.82 -15.01
N SER A 73 -0.84 -7.07 -16.10
CA SER A 73 0.62 -6.92 -16.13
C SER A 73 1.01 -5.46 -15.98
N SER A 74 0.35 -4.56 -16.73
CA SER A 74 0.55 -3.12 -16.61
C SER A 74 0.15 -2.59 -15.22
N TYR A 75 -0.95 -3.10 -14.66
CA TYR A 75 -1.35 -2.81 -13.29
C TYR A 75 -0.25 -3.19 -12.28
N LEU A 76 0.31 -4.40 -12.35
CA LEU A 76 1.39 -4.85 -11.46
C LEU A 76 2.67 -4.03 -11.62
N LYS A 77 3.02 -3.68 -12.87
CA LYS A 77 4.17 -2.81 -13.16
C LYS A 77 4.03 -1.42 -12.52
N SER A 78 2.82 -0.87 -12.39
CA SER A 78 2.60 0.38 -11.67
C SER A 78 2.94 0.31 -10.17
N PHE A 79 3.04 -0.89 -9.59
CA PHE A 79 3.50 -1.15 -8.23
C PHE A 79 4.98 -1.59 -8.16
N GLY A 80 5.73 -1.51 -9.26
CA GLY A 80 7.12 -1.97 -9.34
C GLY A 80 7.27 -3.49 -9.33
N VAL A 81 6.19 -4.23 -9.61
CA VAL A 81 6.17 -5.69 -9.59
C VAL A 81 6.48 -6.24 -10.97
N ASN A 82 7.68 -6.82 -11.13
CA ASN A 82 8.15 -7.43 -12.39
C ASN A 82 8.30 -8.96 -12.29
N TYR A 83 8.27 -9.50 -11.07
CA TYR A 83 8.47 -10.92 -10.79
C TYR A 83 7.34 -11.47 -9.94
N GLN A 84 6.95 -12.70 -10.23
CA GLN A 84 6.16 -13.54 -9.34
C GLN A 84 7.10 -14.30 -8.41
N PHE A 85 6.74 -14.46 -7.13
CA PHE A 85 7.41 -15.38 -6.22
C PHE A 85 6.48 -16.54 -5.86
N THR A 86 6.94 -17.76 -6.10
CA THR A 86 6.18 -18.99 -5.83
C THR A 86 6.93 -19.83 -4.81
N GLY A 87 6.24 -20.26 -3.76
CA GLY A 87 6.86 -20.98 -2.66
C GLY A 87 5.94 -21.21 -1.48
N LYS A 88 6.50 -21.71 -0.38
CA LYS A 88 5.80 -21.86 0.90
C LYS A 88 5.76 -20.50 1.61
N VAL A 89 4.64 -20.19 2.25
CA VAL A 89 4.43 -18.95 3.02
C VAL A 89 4.37 -19.29 4.51
N GLU A 90 5.22 -18.65 5.29
CA GLU A 90 5.26 -18.69 6.75
C GLU A 90 4.87 -17.30 7.28
N VAL A 91 3.86 -17.23 8.15
CA VAL A 91 3.42 -15.96 8.72
C VAL A 91 4.23 -15.66 9.98
N ILE A 92 5.04 -14.60 9.95
CA ILE A 92 5.81 -14.15 11.12
C ILE A 92 4.93 -13.26 12.00
N PHE A 93 4.21 -12.33 11.36
CA PHE A 93 3.31 -11.41 12.05
C PHE A 93 2.06 -11.21 11.20
N LYS A 94 0.89 -11.46 11.80
CA LYS A 94 -0.40 -11.18 11.17
C LYS A 94 -0.89 -9.81 11.65
N SER A 95 -0.99 -8.88 10.72
CA SER A 95 -1.52 -7.55 11.02
C SER A 95 -2.97 -7.63 11.48
N PHE A 96 -3.32 -6.84 12.49
CA PHE A 96 -4.70 -6.64 12.93
C PHE A 96 -5.41 -5.51 12.17
N PHE A 97 -4.66 -4.76 11.34
CA PHE A 97 -5.17 -3.66 10.52
C PHE A 97 -5.95 -4.19 9.31
N GLY A 98 -7.15 -4.72 9.55
CA GLY A 98 -8.17 -4.85 8.52
C GLY A 98 -8.86 -3.50 8.33
N LYS A 99 -9.10 -3.09 7.08
CA LYS A 99 -9.89 -1.88 6.78
C LYS A 99 -11.20 -1.88 7.57
N GLU A 100 -11.88 -3.02 7.60
CA GLU A 100 -13.15 -3.22 8.33
C GLU A 100 -12.99 -3.13 9.85
N LYS A 101 -12.00 -3.78 10.46
CA LYS A 101 -11.81 -3.70 11.92
C LYS A 101 -11.41 -2.31 12.39
N LEU A 102 -10.58 -1.62 11.60
CA LEU A 102 -10.22 -0.22 11.88
C LEU A 102 -11.45 0.68 11.72
N LYS A 103 -12.27 0.44 10.70
CA LYS A 103 -13.52 1.14 10.45
C LYS A 103 -14.52 0.93 11.59
N GLU A 104 -14.75 -0.31 12.01
CA GLU A 104 -15.57 -0.66 13.17
C GLU A 104 -15.05 0.00 14.46
N TYR A 105 -13.74 -0.06 14.70
CA TYR A 105 -13.13 0.57 15.87
C TYR A 105 -13.35 2.09 15.87
N VAL A 106 -13.06 2.76 14.75
CA VAL A 106 -13.30 4.20 14.61
C VAL A 106 -14.79 4.54 14.76
N PHE A 107 -15.68 3.75 14.17
CA PHE A 107 -17.12 3.98 14.22
C PHE A 107 -17.74 3.71 15.60
N SER A 108 -17.09 2.92 16.44
CA SER A 108 -17.54 2.71 17.83
C SER A 108 -17.53 3.98 18.67
N TYR A 109 -16.76 5.01 18.27
CA TYR A 109 -16.66 6.29 18.96
C TYR A 109 -17.48 7.41 18.30
N LEU A 110 -18.21 7.12 17.21
CA LEU A 110 -18.88 8.13 16.39
C LEU A 110 -20.39 7.87 16.34
N ASP A 111 -21.17 8.94 16.37
CA ASP A 111 -22.60 8.91 16.09
C ASP A 111 -22.88 8.66 14.60
N ASP A 112 -24.11 8.26 14.28
CA ASP A 112 -24.50 7.84 12.92
C ASP A 112 -24.34 8.94 11.86
N LYS A 113 -24.47 10.22 12.23
CA LYS A 113 -24.23 11.33 11.29
C LYS A 113 -22.74 11.51 11.00
N THR A 114 -21.90 11.43 12.03
CA THR A 114 -20.45 11.60 11.88
C THR A 114 -19.78 10.42 11.17
N ARG A 115 -20.37 9.20 11.26
CA ARG A 115 -19.85 7.99 10.62
C ARG A 115 -19.73 8.11 9.09
N THR A 116 -20.73 8.66 8.40
CA THR A 116 -20.72 8.78 6.93
C THR A 116 -19.63 9.74 6.45
N LEU A 117 -19.43 10.82 7.18
CA LEU A 117 -18.37 11.79 6.92
C LEU A 117 -16.98 11.18 7.12
N ILE A 118 -16.77 10.51 8.25
CA ILE A 118 -15.50 9.87 8.58
C ILE A 118 -15.23 8.64 7.70
N SER A 119 -16.27 7.92 7.24
CA SER A 119 -16.13 6.81 6.30
C SER A 119 -15.49 7.27 5.00
N SER A 120 -15.97 8.39 4.45
CA SER A 120 -15.41 8.92 3.23
C SER A 120 -14.01 9.48 3.43
N LEU A 121 -13.76 10.14 4.57
CA LEU A 121 -12.48 10.78 4.88
C LEU A 121 -11.33 9.80 5.11
N LEU A 122 -11.54 8.82 5.98
CA LEU A 122 -10.48 7.91 6.40
C LEU A 122 -10.40 6.65 5.54
N PHE A 123 -11.50 6.28 4.89
CA PHE A 123 -11.61 5.00 4.18
C PHE A 123 -11.90 5.14 2.68
N SER A 124 -12.03 6.37 2.17
CA SER A 124 -12.33 6.67 0.76
C SER A 124 -13.56 5.94 0.23
N ASP A 125 -14.53 5.70 1.11
CA ASP A 125 -15.83 5.19 0.68
C ASP A 125 -16.55 6.31 -0.09
N SER A 126 -17.27 5.93 -1.15
CA SER A 126 -17.78 6.90 -2.13
C SER A 126 -18.85 7.79 -1.49
N LEU A 127 -18.75 9.11 -1.70
CA LEU A 127 -19.69 10.12 -1.20
C LEU A 127 -21.07 10.09 -1.91
N TYR A 128 -21.32 9.10 -2.78
CA TYR A 128 -22.55 9.05 -3.59
C TYR A 128 -23.82 8.82 -2.76
N ASP A 129 -23.70 8.30 -1.53
CA ASP A 129 -24.83 8.12 -0.61
C ASP A 129 -25.13 9.36 0.27
N LEU A 130 -24.38 10.45 0.11
CA LEU A 130 -24.74 11.73 0.73
C LEU A 130 -25.75 12.44 -0.16
N GLU A 131 -27.04 12.23 0.11
CA GLU A 131 -28.13 13.05 -0.44
C GLU A 131 -28.03 14.54 -0.03
N GLU A 132 -27.04 14.94 0.77
CA GLU A 132 -26.86 16.33 1.21
C GLU A 132 -25.41 16.82 1.03
N GLN A 133 -25.03 17.16 -0.21
CA GLN A 133 -23.87 18.03 -0.48
C GLN A 133 -23.99 19.41 0.24
N SER A 134 -25.21 19.78 0.67
CA SER A 134 -25.50 20.97 1.45
C SER A 134 -24.92 20.97 2.87
N GLU A 135 -24.77 19.81 3.52
CA GLU A 135 -24.25 19.72 4.90
C GLU A 135 -22.72 19.91 4.97
N LEU A 136 -21.98 19.43 3.96
CA LEU A 136 -20.52 19.63 3.87
C LEU A 136 -20.15 21.11 3.70
N SER A 137 -21.02 21.84 3.00
CA SER A 137 -20.89 23.28 2.73
C SER A 137 -21.19 24.10 3.97
N SER A 138 -22.23 23.73 4.73
CA SER A 138 -22.63 24.44 5.95
C SER A 138 -21.63 24.25 7.11
N LEU A 139 -20.90 23.14 7.14
CA LEU A 139 -19.89 22.83 8.14
C LEU A 139 -18.50 23.43 7.84
N ASN A 140 -18.32 24.19 6.75
CA ASN A 140 -17.02 24.73 6.34
C ASN A 140 -15.89 23.67 6.22
N LEU A 141 -16.24 22.39 6.08
CA LEU A 141 -15.27 21.29 6.03
C LEU A 141 -14.39 21.36 4.78
N ILE A 142 -14.91 21.92 3.68
CA ILE A 142 -14.14 22.23 2.47
C ILE A 142 -12.96 23.16 2.80
N ASN A 143 -13.16 24.16 3.67
CA ASN A 143 -12.10 25.05 4.12
C ASN A 143 -11.11 24.33 5.05
N ILE A 144 -11.57 23.40 5.89
CA ILE A 144 -10.71 22.55 6.71
C ILE A 144 -9.84 21.63 5.83
N PHE A 145 -10.34 21.10 4.71
CA PHE A 145 -9.53 20.29 3.78
C PHE A 145 -8.51 21.10 2.97
N SER A 146 -8.87 22.33 2.60
CA SER A 146 -7.93 23.27 2.00
C SER A 146 -6.79 23.61 2.97
N LEU A 147 -7.12 23.83 4.25
CA LEU A 147 -6.15 24.10 5.32
C LEU A 147 -5.35 22.85 5.74
N SER A 148 -5.95 21.65 5.73
CA SER A 148 -5.25 20.39 6.06
C SER A 148 -4.26 19.97 4.99
N SER A 149 -4.47 20.37 3.74
CA SER A 149 -3.51 20.18 2.66
C SER A 149 -2.19 20.89 2.95
N PHE A 150 -2.22 22.07 3.59
CA PHE A 150 -1.02 22.77 4.04
C PHE A 150 -0.29 21.99 5.15
N HIS A 151 -1.02 21.47 6.13
CA HIS A 151 -0.44 20.64 7.20
C HIS A 151 0.16 19.32 6.65
N LEU A 152 -0.52 18.69 5.69
CA LEU A 152 -0.03 17.50 5.01
C LEU A 152 1.23 17.80 4.20
N GLN A 153 1.26 18.92 3.48
CA GLN A 153 2.43 19.34 2.71
C GLN A 153 3.63 19.63 3.62
N PHE A 154 3.39 20.27 4.77
CA PHE A 154 4.41 20.50 5.79
C PHE A 154 4.93 19.19 6.39
N PHE A 155 4.04 18.25 6.72
CA PHE A 155 4.41 16.93 7.21
C PHE A 155 5.20 16.11 6.17
N LEU A 156 4.80 16.12 4.91
CA LEU A 156 5.52 15.48 3.81
C LEU A 156 6.91 16.11 3.60
N HIS A 157 7.01 17.44 3.70
CA HIS A 157 8.30 18.14 3.66
C HIS A 157 9.20 17.73 4.83
N PHE A 158 8.65 17.69 6.04
CA PHE A 158 9.37 17.22 7.23
C PHE A 158 9.86 15.77 7.08
N LEU A 159 9.01 14.87 6.58
CA LEU A 159 9.40 13.50 6.29
C LEU A 159 10.51 13.45 5.24
N ARG A 160 10.40 14.24 4.17
CA ARG A 160 11.41 14.30 3.11
C ARG A 160 12.78 14.73 3.68
N GLU A 161 12.83 15.81 4.45
CA GLU A 161 14.08 16.26 5.05
C GLU A 161 14.71 15.22 5.97
N ASN A 162 13.91 14.58 6.83
CA ASN A 162 14.42 13.58 7.76
C ASN A 162 14.90 12.32 7.04
N MET A 163 14.22 11.93 5.96
CA MET A 163 14.63 10.82 5.12
C MET A 163 15.92 11.14 4.35
N GLU A 164 16.05 12.33 3.75
CA GLU A 164 17.28 12.78 3.07
C GLU A 164 18.47 12.90 4.01
N LYS A 165 18.27 13.45 5.23
CA LYS A 165 19.29 13.51 6.28
C LYS A 165 19.75 12.11 6.70
N LYS A 166 18.82 11.15 6.77
CA LYS A 166 19.13 9.75 7.09
C LYS A 166 19.86 9.04 5.95
N TYR A 167 19.52 9.34 4.69
CA TYR A 167 20.21 8.80 3.51
C TYR A 167 21.63 9.36 3.33
N LYS A 168 21.85 10.67 3.49
CA LYS A 168 23.20 11.27 3.45
C LYS A 168 24.15 10.69 4.52
N LYS A 169 23.61 10.26 5.66
CA LYS A 169 24.38 9.61 6.72
C LYS A 169 24.83 8.18 6.37
N PHE A 170 24.18 7.53 5.40
CA PHE A 170 24.52 6.18 4.91
C PHE A 170 25.38 6.18 3.63
N THR A 171 25.58 7.33 2.98
CA THR A 171 26.39 7.44 1.74
C THR A 171 27.68 8.29 1.86
N PRO A 172 28.50 8.24 2.94
CA PRO A 172 29.84 8.82 2.86
C PRO A 172 30.87 7.92 2.14
N TYR A 173 30.47 6.76 1.58
CA TYR A 173 31.40 5.76 1.01
C TYR A 173 31.30 5.52 -0.50
N PHE A 174 30.58 6.35 -1.27
CA PHE A 174 30.45 6.18 -2.73
C PHE A 174 30.82 7.41 -3.56
N GLU A 175 31.66 8.30 -3.03
CA GLU A 175 32.38 9.30 -3.85
C GLU A 175 33.87 8.93 -3.89
N GLY A 176 34.26 8.13 -4.89
CA GLY A 176 35.66 7.79 -5.15
C GLY A 176 35.84 6.74 -6.25
N GLY A 177 36.00 7.19 -7.51
CA GLY A 177 36.47 6.43 -8.68
C GLY A 177 35.43 5.44 -9.27
N PHE A 178 35.07 5.48 -10.55
CA PHE A 178 35.75 5.89 -11.77
C PHE A 178 34.78 6.62 -12.71
#